data_AF-A0A429RHY3-F1
#
_entry.id   AF-A0A429RHY3-F1
#
_cell.length_a   1.000
_cell.length_b   1.000
_cell.length_c   1.000
_cell.angle_alpha   90.00
_cell.angle_beta   90.00
_cell.angle_gamma   90.00
#
_symmetry.space_group_name_H-M   'P 1'
#
loop_
_entity.id
_entity.type
_entity.pdbx_description
1 polymer ?
#
loop_
_entity_poly.entity_id
_entity_poly.type
_entity_poly.pdbx_seq_one_letter_code
_entity_poly.pdbx_strand_id
1 'polypeptide(L)'
;MSDDFSTEDIAAMRREGDLSSFLREQLRAGRAQRDQPAVPAPRRPTGRPLGAWPTGTTPVSRTPSRHTAADWTRALDEYRQWLRTADHPEFMDQGQTCGCTGCTPPAQKEDQ
;
A
#
# COMPACT_ATOMS: atom_id res chain seq x y z
N MET A 1 23.13 -15.09 6.62
CA MET A 1 22.92 -15.38 5.19
C MET A 1 21.43 -15.46 5.02
N SER A 2 20.82 -14.43 4.44
CA SER A 2 19.38 -14.42 4.18
C SER A 2 19.18 -15.07 2.83
N ASP A 3 18.77 -16.34 2.83
CA ASP A 3 18.21 -16.99 1.65
C ASP A 3 16.85 -16.32 1.38
N ASP A 4 16.87 -15.20 0.67
CA ASP A 4 15.67 -14.49 0.28
C ASP A 4 14.97 -15.26 -0.84
N PHE A 5 13.78 -15.76 -0.50
CA PHE A 5 12.88 -16.44 -1.42
C PHE A 5 12.52 -15.51 -2.59
N SER A 6 13.01 -15.85 -3.78
CA SER A 6 12.99 -14.96 -4.94
C SER A 6 11.82 -15.24 -5.88
N THR A 7 11.58 -14.30 -6.81
CA THR A 7 10.59 -14.44 -7.88
C THR A 7 10.88 -15.63 -8.79
N GLU A 8 12.17 -15.94 -8.98
CA GLU A 8 12.68 -17.05 -9.75
C GLU A 8 12.30 -18.39 -9.12
N ASP A 9 12.39 -18.49 -7.79
CA ASP A 9 11.99 -19.69 -7.04
C ASP A 9 10.49 -19.94 -7.18
N ILE A 10 9.67 -18.89 -7.07
CA ILE A 10 8.22 -18.96 -7.28
C ILE A 10 7.90 -19.42 -8.71
N ALA A 11 8.65 -18.94 -9.70
CA ALA A 11 8.47 -19.35 -11.09
C ALA A 11 8.89 -20.80 -11.35
N ALA A 12 9.92 -21.30 -10.65
CA ALA A 12 10.33 -22.71 -10.71
C ALA A 12 9.25 -23.62 -10.10
N MET A 13 8.76 -23.30 -8.90
CA MET A 13 7.70 -24.07 -8.24
C MET A 13 6.38 -24.08 -9.02
N ARG A 14 6.06 -22.99 -9.73
CA ARG A 14 4.89 -22.98 -10.63
C ARG A 14 5.02 -23.96 -11.79
N ARG A 15 6.24 -24.21 -12.29
CA ARG A 15 6.48 -25.17 -13.37
C ARG A 15 6.45 -26.61 -12.86
N GLU A 16 6.92 -26.85 -11.65
CA GLU A 16 6.97 -28.17 -11.01
C GLU A 16 5.63 -28.57 -10.36
N GLY A 17 4.71 -27.62 -10.17
CA GLY A 17 3.35 -27.87 -9.67
C GLY A 17 3.25 -27.99 -8.14
N ASP A 18 4.34 -27.75 -7.43
CA ASP A 18 4.47 -27.88 -5.98
C ASP A 18 4.10 -26.59 -5.20
N LEU A 19 4.02 -25.44 -5.88
CA LEU A 19 3.72 -24.14 -5.25
C LEU A 19 2.44 -24.17 -4.41
N SER A 20 1.38 -24.81 -4.92
CA SER A 20 0.08 -24.84 -4.23
C SER A 20 0.12 -25.64 -2.92
N SER A 21 0.91 -26.72 -2.89
CA SER A 21 1.14 -27.55 -1.70
C SER A 21 2.01 -26.80 -0.69
N PHE A 22 3.08 -26.15 -1.17
CA PHE A 22 3.94 -25.30 -0.35
C PHE A 22 3.16 -24.18 0.36
N LEU A 23 2.29 -23.45 -0.37
CA LEU A 23 1.46 -22.39 0.22
C LEU A 23 0.49 -22.91 1.27
N ARG A 24 -0.09 -24.11 1.08
CA ARG A 24 -0.95 -24.75 2.08
C ARG A 24 -0.18 -25.14 3.33
N GLU A 25 1.04 -25.64 3.18
CA GLU A 25 1.95 -25.97 4.28
C GLU A 25 2.29 -24.73 5.12
N GLN A 26 2.65 -23.62 4.46
CA GLN A 26 2.95 -22.33 5.11
C GLN A 26 1.74 -21.80 5.91
N LEU A 27 0.54 -21.88 5.34
CA LEU A 27 -0.69 -21.48 6.03
C LEU A 27 -0.99 -22.37 7.25
N ARG A 28 -0.72 -23.68 7.15
CA ARG A 28 -0.90 -24.62 8.27
C ARG A 28 0.07 -24.32 9.40
N ALA A 29 1.35 -24.08 9.09
CA ALA A 29 2.36 -23.70 10.07
C ALA A 29 2.00 -22.37 10.77
N GLY A 30 1.59 -21.36 10.00
CA GLY A 30 1.16 -20.07 10.55
C GLY A 30 -0.09 -20.16 11.43
N ARG A 31 -1.04 -21.05 11.12
CA ARG A 31 -2.21 -21.32 11.98
C ARG A 31 -1.81 -21.99 13.29
N ALA A 32 -0.96 -23.01 13.25
CA ALA A 32 -0.48 -23.68 14.45
C ALA A 32 0.23 -22.72 15.42
N GLN A 33 0.94 -21.72 14.89
CA GLN A 33 1.56 -20.67 15.71
C GLN A 33 0.54 -19.74 16.38
N ARG A 34 -0.61 -19.47 15.73
CA ARG A 34 -1.70 -18.65 16.29
C ARG A 34 -2.53 -19.41 17.31
N ASP A 35 -2.66 -20.72 17.15
CA ASP A 35 -3.35 -21.59 18.10
C ASP A 35 -2.51 -21.87 19.36
N GLN A 36 -1.29 -21.33 19.43
CA GLN A 36 -0.49 -21.35 20.65
C GLN A 36 -1.25 -20.59 21.75
N PRO A 37 -1.46 -21.20 22.94
CA PRO A 37 -2.22 -20.57 24.02
C PRO A 37 -1.62 -19.20 24.35
N ALA A 38 -2.46 -18.17 24.29
CA ALA A 38 -2.05 -16.81 24.57
C ALA A 38 -1.39 -16.73 25.95
N VAL A 39 -0.15 -16.23 25.99
CA VAL A 39 0.51 -15.87 27.25
C VAL A 39 -0.43 -14.90 27.97
N PRO A 40 -0.80 -15.14 29.24
CA PRO A 40 -1.70 -14.26 29.96
C PRO A 40 -1.13 -12.85 29.93
N ALA A 41 -1.95 -11.90 29.47
CA ALA A 41 -1.53 -10.52 29.36
C ALA A 41 -0.99 -10.03 30.72
N PRO A 42 0.15 -9.31 30.74
CA PRO A 42 0.66 -8.75 31.97
C PRO A 42 -0.42 -7.85 32.60
N ARG A 43 -0.56 -7.94 33.93
CA ARG A 43 -1.51 -7.10 34.66
C ARG A 43 -1.23 -5.64 34.31
N ARG A 44 -2.25 -4.92 33.83
CA ARG A 44 -2.10 -3.48 33.57
C ARG A 44 -1.69 -2.79 34.86
N PRO A 45 -0.72 -1.86 34.83
CA PRO A 45 -0.38 -1.07 36.00
C PRO A 45 -1.64 -0.35 36.50
N THR A 46 -1.85 -0.42 37.81
CA THR A 46 -2.91 0.34 38.49
C THR A 46 -2.53 1.82 38.43
N GLY A 47 -3.16 2.57 37.55
CA GLY A 47 -2.86 3.98 37.38
C GLY A 47 -3.23 4.48 36.00
N ARG A 48 -2.97 5.76 35.80
CA ARG A 48 -3.28 6.47 34.57
C ARG A 48 -2.23 6.09 33.50
N PRO A 49 -2.65 5.69 32.29
CA PRO A 49 -1.68 5.37 31.23
C PRO A 49 -0.82 6.59 30.89
N LEU A 50 0.47 6.37 30.69
CA LEU A 50 1.38 7.40 30.19
C LEU A 50 0.85 7.91 28.84
N GLY A 51 0.75 9.24 28.69
CA GLY A 51 0.20 9.88 27.50
C GLY A 51 -1.33 9.99 27.45
N ALA A 52 -2.07 9.50 28.45
CA ALA A 52 -3.50 9.76 28.52
C ALA A 52 -3.80 11.26 28.75
N TRP A 53 -4.99 11.74 28.39
CA TRP A 53 -5.52 13.10 28.68
C TRP A 53 -6.23 13.21 30.03
N PRO A 54 -5.95 14.25 30.86
CA PRO A 54 -6.48 14.33 32.22
C PRO A 54 -7.99 14.08 32.26
N THR A 55 -8.50 13.55 33.37
CA THR A 55 -9.94 13.31 33.49
C THR A 55 -10.70 14.62 33.32
N GLY A 56 -11.64 14.68 32.37
CA GLY A 56 -12.34 15.91 31.99
C GLY A 56 -11.67 16.73 30.88
N THR A 57 -10.54 16.25 30.33
CA THR A 57 -9.88 16.84 29.17
C THR A 57 -10.03 15.90 27.97
N THR A 58 -10.72 16.35 26.94
CA THR A 58 -10.73 15.68 25.64
C THR A 58 -9.54 16.18 24.80
N PRO A 59 -8.91 15.31 23.99
CA PRO A 59 -8.00 15.78 22.94
C PRO A 59 -8.75 16.83 22.10
N VAL A 60 -8.06 17.93 21.76
CA VAL A 60 -8.61 18.96 20.88
C VAL A 60 -9.16 18.25 19.64
N SER A 61 -10.47 18.34 19.46
CA SER A 61 -11.16 17.73 18.32
C SER A 61 -10.44 18.12 17.04
N ARG A 62 -10.24 17.14 16.16
CA ARG A 62 -9.65 17.33 14.83
C ARG A 62 -10.24 18.60 14.23
N THR A 63 -9.41 19.61 13.99
CA THR A 63 -9.83 20.87 13.39
C THR A 63 -10.67 20.55 12.15
N PRO A 64 -11.87 21.12 11.98
CA PRO A 64 -12.67 20.86 10.79
C PRO A 64 -11.82 21.14 9.55
N SER A 65 -11.89 20.26 8.55
CA SER A 65 -11.14 20.47 7.32
C SER A 65 -11.57 21.80 6.72
N ARG A 66 -10.57 22.64 6.37
CA ARG A 66 -10.84 23.94 5.72
C ARG A 66 -11.47 23.77 4.34
N HIS A 67 -11.32 22.58 3.75
CA HIS A 67 -11.80 22.25 2.41
C HIS A 67 -13.02 21.34 2.50
N THR A 68 -14.02 21.66 1.69
CA THR A 68 -15.20 20.85 1.46
C THR A 68 -14.90 19.74 0.45
N ALA A 69 -15.78 18.76 0.31
CA ALA A 69 -15.65 17.74 -0.73
C ALA A 69 -15.62 18.35 -2.14
N ALA A 70 -16.39 19.41 -2.37
CA ALA A 70 -16.44 20.11 -3.65
C ALA A 70 -15.11 20.81 -3.99
N ASP A 71 -14.40 21.35 -2.99
CA ASP A 71 -13.08 21.95 -3.20
C ASP A 71 -12.07 20.90 -3.68
N TRP A 72 -12.13 19.69 -3.12
CA TRP A 72 -11.28 18.59 -3.55
C TRP A 72 -11.62 18.10 -4.95
N THR A 73 -12.90 18.00 -5.29
CA THR A 73 -13.32 17.62 -6.65
C THR A 73 -12.82 18.63 -7.67
N ARG A 74 -12.98 19.94 -7.41
CA ARG A 74 -12.47 20.99 -8.29
C ARG A 74 -10.95 20.91 -8.46
N ALA A 75 -10.20 20.77 -7.38
CA ALA A 75 -8.74 20.67 -7.44
C ALA A 75 -8.27 19.44 -8.23
N LEU A 76 -8.98 18.30 -8.10
CA LEU A 76 -8.68 17.10 -8.88
C LEU A 76 -8.96 17.29 -10.37
N ASP A 77 -10.03 17.99 -10.73
CA ASP A 77 -10.37 18.26 -12.13
C ASP A 77 -9.39 19.25 -12.75
N GLU A 78 -8.97 20.28 -12.02
CA GLU A 78 -7.89 21.19 -12.42
C GLU A 78 -6.58 20.44 -12.65
N TYR A 79 -6.20 19.54 -11.75
CA TYR A 79 -4.99 18.71 -11.90
C TYR A 79 -5.07 17.78 -13.11
N ARG A 80 -6.22 17.13 -13.34
CA ARG A 80 -6.44 16.29 -14.52
C ARG A 80 -6.41 17.09 -15.81
N GLN A 81 -6.93 18.33 -15.79
CA GLN A 81 -6.87 19.21 -16.94
C GLN A 81 -5.43 19.61 -17.23
N TRP A 82 -4.67 19.99 -16.19
CA TRP A 82 -3.25 20.31 -16.29
C TRP A 82 -2.47 19.15 -16.94
N LEU A 83 -2.65 17.92 -16.45
CA LEU A 83 -2.04 16.71 -17.03
C LEU A 83 -2.35 16.47 -18.51
N ARG A 84 -3.51 16.94 -19.00
CA ARG A 84 -3.91 16.77 -20.41
C ARG A 84 -3.39 17.90 -21.30
N THR A 85 -3.18 19.08 -20.75
CA THR A 85 -2.86 20.30 -21.52
C THR A 85 -1.39 20.63 -21.55
N ALA A 86 -0.62 20.19 -20.56
CA ALA A 86 0.81 20.41 -20.51
C ALA A 86 1.56 19.15 -20.96
N ASP A 87 2.55 19.36 -21.83
CA ASP A 87 3.57 18.34 -22.12
C ASP A 87 4.43 18.18 -20.86
N HIS A 88 4.26 17.06 -20.17
CA HIS A 88 4.99 16.71 -18.96
C HIS A 88 6.04 15.65 -19.26
N PRO A 89 7.23 16.04 -19.75
CA PRO A 89 8.32 15.09 -19.99
C PRO A 89 8.73 14.33 -18.72
N GLU A 90 8.51 14.91 -17.52
CA GLU A 90 8.76 14.27 -16.23
C GLU A 90 7.91 13.02 -15.95
N PHE A 91 6.76 12.85 -16.63
CA PHE A 91 5.93 11.63 -16.53
C PHE A 91 6.19 10.64 -17.67
N MET A 92 6.99 11.02 -18.68
CA MET A 92 7.28 10.18 -19.85
C MET A 92 8.58 9.38 -19.72
N ASP A 93 9.44 9.71 -18.73
CA ASP A 93 10.77 9.11 -18.55
C ASP A 93 10.78 7.86 -17.63
N GLN A 94 9.61 7.36 -17.25
CA GLN A 94 9.51 6.05 -16.63
C GLN A 94 8.87 5.14 -17.66
N GLY A 95 9.66 4.26 -18.29
CA GLY A 95 9.25 3.24 -19.26
C GLY A 95 8.23 2.21 -18.76
N GLN A 96 7.30 2.61 -17.90
CA GLN A 96 6.08 1.91 -17.56
C GLN A 96 5.06 2.21 -18.64
N THR A 97 4.97 1.32 -19.63
CA THR A 97 3.71 1.14 -20.35
C THR A 97 2.62 0.87 -19.31
N CYS A 98 1.72 1.83 -19.06
CA CYS A 98 0.50 1.60 -18.28
C CYS A 98 -0.19 0.39 -18.93
N GLY A 99 -0.36 -0.72 -18.20
CA GLY A 99 -1.06 -1.94 -18.67
C GLY A 99 -2.57 -1.74 -18.86
N CYS A 100 -2.96 -0.49 -19.09
CA CYS A 100 -4.29 0.07 -19.15
C CYS A 100 -4.66 0.11 -20.63
N THR A 101 -5.78 -0.52 -21.01
CA THR A 101 -6.16 -0.77 -22.42
C THR A 101 -6.41 0.49 -23.27
N GLY A 102 -6.19 1.69 -22.73
CA GLY A 102 -6.35 2.98 -23.41
C GLY A 102 -5.16 3.94 -23.33
N CYS A 103 -4.02 3.51 -22.79
CA CYS A 103 -2.81 4.33 -22.75
C CYS A 103 -1.89 3.99 -23.93
N THR A 104 -2.08 4.67 -25.06
CA THR A 104 -1.11 4.62 -26.16
C THR A 104 -0.03 5.67 -25.89
N PRO A 105 1.25 5.28 -25.69
CA PRO A 105 2.32 6.27 -25.60
C PRO A 105 2.43 7.01 -26.95
N PRO A 106 2.69 8.32 -26.95
CA PRO A 106 2.86 9.06 -28.20
C PRO A 106 4.07 8.49 -28.95
N ALA A 107 3.87 8.17 -30.23
CA ALA A 107 4.93 7.72 -31.11
C ALA A 107 6.03 8.78 -31.14
N GLN A 108 7.23 8.40 -30.69
CA GLN A 108 8.44 9.20 -30.78
C GLN A 108 8.60 9.61 -32.27
N LYS A 109 8.54 10.90 -32.56
CA LYS A 109 8.94 11.40 -33.87
C LYS A 109 10.46 11.28 -33.94
N GLU A 110 10.91 10.31 -34.72
CA GLU A 110 12.31 10.15 -35.09
C GLU A 110 12.72 11.38 -35.91
N ASP A 111 13.66 12.13 -35.34
CA ASP A 111 14.34 13.31 -35.86
C ASP A 111 14.99 13.00 -37.22
N GLN A 112 14.79 13.87 -38.22
CA GLN A 112 15.46 13.82 -39.52
C GLN A 112 16.05 15.18 -39.86
#